data_AF-A0A0J8S589-F1
#
_entry.id   AF-A0A0J8S589-F1
#
_cell.length_a   1.000
_cell.length_b   1.000
_cell.length_c   1.000
_cell.angle_alpha   90.00
_cell.angle_beta   90.00
_cell.angle_gamma   90.00
#
_symmetry.space_group_name_H-M   'P 1'
#
loop_
_entity.id
_entity.type
_entity.pdbx_description
1 polymer ?
#
loop_
_entity_poly.entity_id
_entity_poly.type
_entity_poly.pdbx_seq_one_letter_code
_entity_poly.pdbx_strand_id
1 'polypeptide(L)'
;MHIPSTLVILWLVASIPLVIWDTGYVLLRPHSMPGGALHSVWSPYALYGTVDYIYGWPAYRARNGFTAAQASLNVVETIAYLFYLWTVWTHGKALGSRGKLKAPTRGISWFLFAKKHVGGRMGAVALLVVFSASVMTLSKTILYGLNEAFSGFDNVGHNSFSALVFLWIIPNGLWIVFPSLATYSLGAEIIDALEIVSGVSHNTAENTKPKAS
;
A
#
# COMPACT_ATOMS: atom_id res chain seq x y z
N MET A 1 6.89 19.91 -1.19
CA MET A 1 7.94 19.30 -0.34
C MET A 1 7.45 17.90 0.02
N HIS A 2 8.32 16.88 0.13
CA HIS A 2 7.90 15.54 0.59
C HIS A 2 8.67 15.06 1.82
N ILE A 3 7.96 14.58 2.84
CA ILE A 3 8.48 14.01 4.09
C ILE A 3 8.02 12.55 4.18
N PRO A 4 8.83 11.59 3.71
CA PRO A 4 8.48 10.17 3.76
C PRO A 4 8.12 9.69 5.17
N SER A 5 6.90 9.18 5.32
CA SER A 5 6.43 8.55 6.55
C SER A 5 7.16 7.22 6.81
N THR A 6 7.69 7.06 8.03
CA THR A 6 8.30 5.80 8.48
C THR A 6 7.33 4.63 8.38
N LEU A 7 6.06 4.85 8.73
CA LEU A 7 5.01 3.82 8.65
C LEU A 7 4.82 3.35 7.21
N VAL A 8 4.74 4.30 6.26
CA VAL A 8 4.59 3.99 4.83
C VAL A 8 5.82 3.24 4.32
N ILE A 9 7.04 3.67 4.66
CA ILE A 9 8.26 2.97 4.23
C ILE A 9 8.27 1.52 4.74
N LEU A 10 7.99 1.31 6.03
CA LEU A 10 7.95 -0.03 6.62
C LEU A 10 6.88 -0.90 5.97
N TRP A 11 5.68 -0.35 5.76
CA TRP A 11 4.60 -1.04 5.05
C TRP A 11 5.02 -1.45 3.65
N LEU A 12 5.60 -0.54 2.86
CA LEU A 12 6.01 -0.83 1.48
C LEU A 12 7.12 -1.87 1.41
N VAL A 13 8.11 -1.79 2.29
CA VAL A 13 9.20 -2.79 2.35
C VAL A 13 8.67 -4.18 2.71
N ALA A 14 7.65 -4.25 3.56
CA ALA A 14 7.01 -5.52 3.93
C ALA A 14 6.04 -6.02 2.85
N SER A 15 5.24 -5.14 2.24
CA SER A 15 4.17 -5.50 1.31
C SER A 15 4.68 -5.87 -0.07
N ILE A 16 5.70 -5.18 -0.60
CA ILE A 16 6.20 -5.42 -1.96
C ILE A 16 6.60 -6.89 -2.17
N PRO A 17 7.42 -7.54 -1.32
CA PRO A 17 7.77 -8.94 -1.50
C PRO A 17 6.54 -9.87 -1.49
N LEU A 18 5.58 -9.60 -0.61
CA LEU A 18 4.34 -10.39 -0.52
C LEU A 18 3.49 -10.23 -1.77
N VAL A 19 3.32 -9.01 -2.26
CA VAL A 19 2.55 -8.70 -3.47
C VAL A 19 3.22 -9.28 -4.72
N ILE A 20 4.55 -9.24 -4.82
CA ILE A 20 5.29 -9.91 -5.90
C ILE A 20 5.06 -11.42 -5.85
N TRP A 21 5.14 -12.03 -4.66
CA TRP A 21 4.91 -13.46 -4.50
C TRP A 21 3.49 -13.86 -4.86
N ASP A 22 2.49 -13.11 -4.40
CA ASP A 22 1.08 -13.30 -4.73
C ASP A 22 0.80 -13.13 -6.24
N THR A 23 1.33 -12.06 -6.84
CA THR A 23 1.19 -11.80 -8.28
C THR A 23 1.82 -12.92 -9.10
N GLY A 24 2.99 -13.42 -8.68
CA GLY A 24 3.63 -14.58 -9.28
C GLY A 24 2.76 -15.83 -9.20
N TYR A 25 2.11 -16.08 -8.06
CA TYR A 25 1.16 -17.19 -7.93
C TYR A 25 0.04 -17.07 -8.95
N VAL A 26 -0.60 -15.90 -9.08
CA VAL A 26 -1.77 -15.70 -9.94
C VAL A 26 -1.41 -15.76 -11.42
N LEU A 27 -0.34 -15.09 -11.85
CA LEU A 27 0.01 -14.96 -13.27
C LEU A 27 0.65 -16.22 -13.84
N LEU A 28 1.23 -17.09 -13.01
CA LEU A 28 1.85 -18.35 -13.43
C LEU A 28 0.91 -19.57 -13.32
N ARG A 29 -0.39 -19.36 -13.06
CA ARG A 29 -1.35 -20.47 -13.06
C ARG A 29 -1.44 -21.10 -14.47
N PRO A 30 -1.47 -22.44 -14.59
CA PRO A 30 -1.65 -23.41 -13.51
C PRO A 30 -0.33 -23.96 -12.93
N HIS A 31 0.83 -23.55 -13.44
CA HIS A 31 2.13 -24.09 -12.99
C HIS A 31 2.44 -23.79 -11.53
N SER A 32 1.93 -22.68 -11.01
CA SER A 32 2.03 -22.28 -9.60
C SER A 32 0.98 -22.93 -8.69
N MET A 33 -0.08 -23.55 -9.24
CA MET A 33 -1.19 -24.16 -8.48
C MET A 33 -0.85 -25.58 -8.00
N PRO A 34 -1.56 -26.13 -6.99
CA PRO A 34 -1.35 -27.50 -6.54
C PRO A 34 -1.33 -28.53 -7.68
N GLY A 35 -0.25 -29.29 -7.78
CA GLY A 35 0.01 -30.24 -8.88
C GLY A 35 0.82 -29.66 -10.05
N GLY A 36 1.09 -28.34 -10.07
CA GLY A 36 1.93 -27.67 -11.05
C GLY A 36 3.43 -27.77 -10.74
N ALA A 37 4.26 -27.68 -11.78
CA ALA A 37 5.71 -27.85 -11.68
C ALA A 37 6.43 -26.82 -10.79
N LEU A 38 5.83 -25.64 -10.58
CA LEU A 38 6.40 -24.56 -9.79
C LEU A 38 5.74 -24.40 -8.40
N HIS A 39 4.77 -25.25 -8.06
CA HIS A 39 3.93 -25.06 -6.89
C HIS A 39 4.69 -25.05 -5.55
N SER A 40 5.87 -25.67 -5.48
CA SER A 40 6.67 -25.69 -4.26
C SER A 40 6.96 -24.29 -3.69
N VAL A 41 7.13 -23.28 -4.56
CA VAL A 41 7.33 -21.87 -4.18
C VAL A 41 6.07 -21.26 -3.55
N TRP A 42 4.89 -21.79 -3.89
CA TRP A 42 3.58 -21.30 -3.48
C TRP A 42 2.79 -22.32 -2.66
N SER A 43 3.49 -23.22 -1.96
CA SER A 43 2.87 -24.30 -1.17
C SER A 43 1.73 -23.84 -0.24
N PRO A 44 1.79 -22.67 0.45
CA PRO A 44 0.68 -22.19 1.27
C PRO A 44 -0.63 -21.95 0.50
N TYR A 45 -0.56 -21.68 -0.81
CA TYR A 45 -1.76 -21.52 -1.64
C TYR A 45 -2.53 -22.81 -1.87
N ALA A 46 -1.96 -23.99 -1.54
CA ALA A 46 -2.72 -25.23 -1.51
C ALA A 46 -3.86 -25.16 -0.48
N LEU A 47 -3.59 -24.60 0.71
CA LEU A 47 -4.60 -24.36 1.73
C LEU A 47 -5.41 -23.11 1.38
N TYR A 48 -4.75 -22.00 1.05
CA TYR A 48 -5.46 -20.73 0.86
C TYR A 48 -6.47 -20.81 -0.30
N GLY A 49 -6.14 -21.48 -1.40
CA GLY A 49 -7.07 -21.70 -2.51
C GLY A 49 -8.26 -22.61 -2.20
N THR A 50 -8.26 -23.33 -1.06
CA THR A 50 -9.45 -24.04 -0.56
C THR A 50 -10.30 -23.18 0.37
N VAL A 51 -9.74 -22.11 0.92
CA VAL A 51 -10.45 -21.14 1.75
C VAL A 51 -11.07 -20.07 0.87
N ASP A 52 -10.29 -19.45 0.00
CA ASP A 52 -10.80 -18.51 -0.97
C ASP A 52 -10.70 -19.10 -2.37
N TYR A 53 -11.86 -19.48 -2.91
CA TYR A 53 -11.93 -20.09 -4.23
C TYR A 53 -11.49 -19.18 -5.37
N ILE A 54 -11.41 -17.86 -5.18
CA ILE A 54 -10.85 -16.94 -6.19
C ILE A 54 -9.34 -17.20 -6.42
N TYR A 55 -8.67 -17.82 -5.44
CA TYR A 55 -7.29 -18.29 -5.54
C TYR A 55 -7.15 -19.77 -5.93
N GLY A 56 -8.25 -20.51 -5.97
CA GLY A 56 -8.28 -21.95 -6.14
C GLY A 56 -8.63 -22.45 -7.55
N TRP A 57 -8.71 -23.78 -7.66
CA TRP A 57 -9.17 -24.48 -8.87
C TRP A 57 -10.59 -24.09 -9.32
N PRO A 58 -11.57 -23.81 -8.44
CA PRO A 58 -12.91 -23.42 -8.89
C PRO A 58 -12.90 -22.17 -9.78
N ALA A 59 -12.28 -21.07 -9.33
CA ALA A 59 -12.21 -19.85 -10.12
C ALA A 59 -11.37 -20.02 -11.41
N TYR A 60 -10.26 -20.76 -11.34
CA TYR A 60 -9.43 -21.04 -12.52
C TYR A 60 -10.21 -21.80 -13.60
N ARG A 61 -10.92 -22.88 -13.22
CA ARG A 61 -11.72 -23.69 -14.16
C ARG A 61 -12.92 -22.91 -14.71
N ALA A 62 -13.53 -22.05 -13.89
CA ALA A 62 -14.60 -21.15 -14.31
C ALA A 62 -14.11 -20.00 -15.22
N ARG A 63 -12.81 -19.89 -15.48
CA ARG A 63 -12.19 -18.77 -16.21
C ARG A 63 -12.57 -17.41 -15.63
N ASN A 64 -12.67 -17.33 -14.30
CA ASN A 64 -12.95 -16.08 -13.62
C ASN A 64 -11.73 -15.15 -13.73
N GLY A 65 -11.88 -14.03 -14.45
CA GLY A 65 -10.80 -13.08 -14.71
C GLY A 65 -10.48 -12.13 -13.55
N PHE A 66 -11.28 -12.11 -12.48
CA PHE A 66 -11.19 -11.10 -11.42
C PHE A 66 -9.81 -11.10 -10.73
N THR A 67 -9.32 -12.25 -10.26
CA THR A 67 -8.02 -12.35 -9.59
C THR A 67 -6.86 -11.97 -10.49
N ALA A 68 -6.92 -12.35 -11.77
CA ALA A 68 -5.88 -11.98 -12.74
C ALA A 68 -5.86 -10.48 -13.04
N ALA A 69 -7.03 -9.83 -13.11
CA ALA A 69 -7.14 -8.39 -13.24
C ALA A 69 -6.58 -7.66 -12.01
N GLN A 70 -6.89 -8.16 -10.81
CA GLN A 70 -6.33 -7.65 -9.55
C GLN A 70 -4.80 -7.79 -9.51
N ALA A 71 -4.27 -8.96 -9.89
CA ALA A 71 -2.83 -9.20 -9.98
C ALA A 71 -2.14 -8.32 -11.02
N SER A 72 -2.82 -7.94 -12.10
CA SER A 72 -2.29 -6.99 -13.08
C SER A 72 -2.12 -5.59 -12.48
N LEU A 73 -3.07 -5.14 -11.65
CA LEU A 73 -2.93 -3.89 -10.88
C LEU A 73 -1.83 -4.00 -9.81
N ASN A 74 -1.62 -5.18 -9.21
CA ASN A 74 -0.48 -5.41 -8.29
C ASN A 74 0.87 -5.16 -8.97
N VAL A 75 1.02 -5.47 -10.27
CA VAL A 75 2.26 -5.15 -11.02
C VAL A 75 2.47 -3.63 -11.08
N VAL A 76 1.42 -2.87 -11.43
CA VAL A 76 1.49 -1.40 -11.51
C VAL A 76 1.78 -0.80 -10.13
N GLU A 77 1.11 -1.30 -9.09
CA GLU A 77 1.32 -0.93 -7.70
C GLU A 77 2.77 -1.15 -7.27
N THR A 78 3.30 -2.33 -7.57
CA THR A 78 4.68 -2.71 -7.22
C THR A 78 5.70 -1.79 -7.89
N ILE A 79 5.52 -1.49 -9.18
CA ILE A 79 6.41 -0.57 -9.91
C ILE A 79 6.37 0.84 -9.29
N ALA A 80 5.18 1.35 -8.98
CA ALA A 80 4.99 2.65 -8.35
C ALA A 80 5.66 2.73 -6.97
N TYR A 81 5.49 1.71 -6.12
CA TYR A 81 6.12 1.66 -4.81
C TYR A 81 7.63 1.48 -4.86
N LEU A 82 8.15 0.65 -5.79
CA LEU A 82 9.59 0.54 -6.01
C LEU A 82 10.20 1.86 -6.48
N PHE A 83 9.54 2.57 -7.41
CA PHE A 83 9.96 3.91 -7.83
C PHE A 83 9.99 4.88 -6.65
N TYR A 84 8.97 4.86 -5.80
CA TYR A 84 8.92 5.70 -4.60
C TYR A 84 10.07 5.40 -3.65
N LEU A 85 10.28 4.14 -3.27
CA LEU A 85 11.36 3.72 -2.38
C LEU A 85 12.74 4.05 -2.95
N TRP A 86 12.94 3.84 -4.25
CA TRP A 86 14.16 4.23 -4.96
C TRP A 86 14.39 5.74 -4.89
N THR A 87 13.35 6.55 -5.09
CA THR A 87 13.44 8.01 -5.01
C THR A 87 13.81 8.45 -3.59
N VAL A 88 13.19 7.87 -2.56
CA VAL A 88 13.52 8.16 -1.15
C VAL A 88 14.96 7.76 -0.82
N TRP A 89 15.44 6.62 -1.31
CA TRP A 89 16.80 6.15 -1.08
C TRP A 89 17.85 7.08 -1.74
N THR A 90 17.61 7.48 -2.97
CA THR A 90 18.58 8.23 -3.79
C THR A 90 18.58 9.73 -3.48
N HIS A 91 17.40 10.32 -3.32
CA HIS A 91 17.21 11.77 -3.17
C HIS A 91 16.92 12.21 -1.72
N GLY A 92 16.70 11.26 -0.81
CA GLY A 92 16.45 11.53 0.60
C GLY A 92 17.65 12.17 1.31
N LYS A 93 17.43 13.28 1.99
CA LYS A 93 18.38 13.91 2.92
C LYS A 93 17.90 13.74 4.35
N ALA A 94 18.81 13.45 5.29
CA ALA A 94 18.44 13.30 6.70
C ALA A 94 18.09 14.66 7.32
N LEU A 95 16.95 14.77 8.00
CA LEU A 95 16.67 15.91 8.89
C LEU A 95 17.38 15.70 10.23
N GLY A 96 18.33 16.59 10.57
CA GLY A 96 18.90 16.63 11.93
C GLY A 96 17.97 17.29 12.95
N SER A 97 18.25 17.11 14.25
CA SER A 97 17.44 17.60 15.39
C SER A 97 17.24 19.13 15.47
N ARG A 98 17.83 19.93 14.58
CA ARG A 98 17.64 21.39 14.47
C ARG A 98 17.18 21.84 13.08
N GLY A 99 16.53 20.96 12.31
CA GLY A 99 16.07 21.26 10.95
C GLY A 99 17.19 21.38 9.89
N LYS A 100 18.47 21.28 10.29
CA LYS A 100 19.59 21.27 9.35
C LYS A 100 19.67 19.92 8.62
N LEU A 101 19.70 19.99 7.30
CA LEU A 101 19.92 18.83 6.43
C LEU A 101 21.36 18.34 6.64
N LYS A 102 21.53 17.06 6.97
CA LYS A 102 22.84 16.40 7.04
C LYS A 102 23.00 15.40 5.91
N ALA A 103 24.23 15.22 5.44
CA ALA A 103 24.56 14.11 4.57
C ALA A 103 24.21 12.80 5.29
N PRO A 104 23.44 11.90 4.66
CA PRO A 104 23.00 10.68 5.31
C PRO A 104 24.17 9.69 5.47
N THR A 105 24.28 9.05 6.63
CA THR A 105 24.99 7.77 6.76
C THR A 105 24.12 6.68 6.15
N ARG A 106 24.26 6.48 4.84
CA ARG A 106 23.41 5.56 4.07
C ARG A 106 23.55 4.13 4.59
N GLY A 107 22.44 3.57 5.05
CA GLY A 107 22.31 2.21 5.58
C GLY A 107 20.84 1.85 5.83
N ILE A 108 20.58 0.58 6.13
CA ILE A 108 19.21 0.06 6.35
C ILE A 108 18.49 0.84 7.46
N SER A 109 19.14 1.07 8.60
CA SER A 109 18.52 1.80 9.72
C SER A 109 18.13 3.24 9.33
N TRP A 110 18.99 3.93 8.59
CA TRP A 110 18.68 5.26 8.06
C TRP A 110 17.48 5.23 7.10
N PHE A 111 17.46 4.27 6.19
CA PHE A 111 16.40 4.17 5.20
C PHE A 111 15.05 3.83 5.83
N LEU A 112 15.02 2.91 6.79
CA LEU A 112 13.77 2.49 7.42
C LEU A 112 13.27 3.51 8.45
N PHE A 113 14.15 4.09 9.28
CA PHE A 113 13.70 4.78 10.50
C PHE A 113 14.04 6.27 10.57
N ALA A 114 15.04 6.77 9.83
CA ALA A 114 15.41 8.18 9.93
C ALA A 114 14.35 9.10 9.29
N LYS A 115 14.12 10.28 9.87
CA LYS A 115 13.34 11.33 9.20
C LYS A 115 14.09 11.83 7.97
N LYS A 116 13.43 11.73 6.82
CA LYS A 116 14.00 12.06 5.50
C LYS A 116 13.24 13.22 4.87
N HIS A 117 13.92 13.90 3.97
CA HIS A 117 13.38 14.96 3.15
C HIS A 117 13.69 14.69 1.68
N VAL A 118 12.68 14.78 0.82
CA VAL A 118 12.84 14.79 -0.63
C VAL A 118 12.30 16.11 -1.16
N GLY A 119 13.20 16.98 -1.62
CA GLY A 119 12.87 18.32 -2.10
C GLY A 119 12.55 18.38 -3.60
N GLY A 120 12.04 19.52 -4.04
CA GLY A 120 11.84 19.85 -5.45
C GLY A 120 10.79 18.99 -6.18
N ARG A 121 10.86 18.99 -7.52
CA ARG A 121 9.93 18.27 -8.40
C ARG A 121 9.94 16.75 -8.14
N MET A 122 11.10 16.16 -7.87
CA MET A 122 11.21 14.72 -7.59
C MET A 122 10.46 14.34 -6.32
N GLY A 123 10.51 15.16 -5.27
CA GLY A 123 9.71 14.94 -4.06
C GLY A 123 8.21 14.99 -4.34
N ALA A 124 7.76 15.97 -5.12
CA ALA A 124 6.35 16.09 -5.52
C ALA A 124 5.87 14.91 -6.37
N VAL A 125 6.67 14.47 -7.35
CA VAL A 125 6.35 13.30 -8.17
C VAL A 125 6.31 12.04 -7.32
N ALA A 126 7.28 11.85 -6.42
CA ALA A 126 7.29 10.70 -5.52
C ALA A 126 6.04 10.66 -4.64
N LEU A 127 5.67 11.79 -4.02
CA LEU A 127 4.46 11.94 -3.20
C LEU A 127 3.20 11.57 -4.00
N LEU A 128 3.04 12.12 -5.21
CA LEU A 128 1.89 11.82 -6.07
C LEU A 128 1.84 10.32 -6.45
N VAL A 129 2.96 9.72 -6.81
CA VAL A 129 3.00 8.30 -7.21
C VAL A 129 2.61 7.39 -6.05
N VAL A 130 3.16 7.60 -4.85
CA VAL A 130 2.81 6.76 -3.68
C VAL A 130 1.37 6.99 -3.23
N PHE A 131 0.86 8.22 -3.33
CA PHE A 131 -0.54 8.54 -3.05
C PHE A 131 -1.48 7.80 -4.03
N SER A 132 -1.27 7.94 -5.33
CA SER A 132 -2.08 7.28 -6.35
C SER A 132 -2.05 5.75 -6.23
N ALA A 133 -0.89 5.16 -5.97
CA ALA A 133 -0.77 3.73 -5.75
C ALA A 133 -1.50 3.28 -4.47
N SER A 134 -1.45 4.08 -3.39
CA SER A 134 -2.18 3.80 -2.15
C SER A 134 -3.69 3.83 -2.35
N VAL A 135 -4.20 4.83 -3.06
CA VAL A 135 -5.63 4.92 -3.44
C VAL A 135 -6.04 3.72 -4.28
N MET A 136 -5.26 3.39 -5.31
CA MET A 136 -5.53 2.22 -6.16
C MET A 136 -5.57 0.93 -5.35
N THR A 137 -4.62 0.73 -4.43
CA THR A 137 -4.57 -0.45 -3.55
C THR A 137 -5.86 -0.53 -2.73
N LEU A 138 -6.25 0.58 -2.09
CA LEU A 138 -7.46 0.66 -1.27
C LEU A 138 -8.73 0.37 -2.09
N SER A 139 -8.91 1.04 -3.23
CA SER A 139 -10.06 0.85 -4.10
C SER A 139 -10.18 -0.58 -4.60
N LYS A 140 -9.05 -1.17 -4.99
CA LYS A 140 -8.95 -2.55 -5.46
C LYS A 140 -9.36 -3.55 -4.37
N THR A 141 -8.87 -3.38 -3.14
CA THR A 141 -9.21 -4.27 -2.01
C THR A 141 -10.67 -4.12 -1.58
N ILE A 142 -11.21 -2.89 -1.58
CA ILE A 142 -12.64 -2.66 -1.32
C ILE A 142 -13.49 -3.33 -2.41
N LEU A 143 -13.10 -3.19 -3.68
CA LEU A 143 -13.80 -3.83 -4.80
C LEU A 143 -13.83 -5.35 -4.64
N TYR A 144 -12.73 -5.96 -4.20
CA TYR A 144 -12.70 -7.40 -3.92
C TYR A 144 -13.69 -7.80 -2.81
N GLY A 145 -13.72 -7.08 -1.68
CA GLY A 145 -14.68 -7.33 -0.62
C GLY A 145 -16.14 -7.13 -1.06
N LEU A 146 -16.41 -6.10 -1.87
CA LEU A 146 -17.74 -5.85 -2.43
C LEU A 146 -18.15 -6.91 -3.45
N ASN A 147 -17.23 -7.37 -4.29
CA ASN A 147 -17.47 -8.46 -5.23
C ASN A 147 -17.88 -9.73 -4.49
N GLU A 148 -17.22 -10.04 -3.37
CA GLU A 148 -17.58 -11.18 -2.54
C GLU A 148 -18.96 -11.00 -1.92
N ALA A 149 -19.24 -9.84 -1.32
CA ALA A 149 -20.55 -9.55 -0.73
C ALA A 149 -21.71 -9.61 -1.74
N PHE A 150 -21.52 -9.06 -2.94
CA PHE A 150 -22.54 -9.06 -4.01
C PHE A 150 -22.69 -10.40 -4.72
N SER A 151 -21.70 -11.29 -4.62
CA SER A 151 -21.83 -12.68 -5.04
C SER A 151 -22.54 -13.56 -4.02
N GLY A 152 -22.90 -13.05 -2.83
CA GLY A 152 -23.46 -13.88 -1.76
C GLY A 152 -22.41 -14.75 -1.05
N PHE A 153 -21.15 -14.30 -1.05
CA PHE A 153 -20.00 -15.00 -0.49
C PHE A 153 -19.68 -16.33 -1.19
N ASP A 154 -19.79 -16.37 -2.53
CA ASP A 154 -19.59 -17.58 -3.33
C ASP A 154 -18.18 -18.22 -3.16
N ASN A 155 -17.15 -17.41 -2.89
CA ASN A 155 -15.77 -17.91 -2.81
C ASN A 155 -15.33 -18.26 -1.40
N VAL A 156 -15.96 -17.68 -0.37
CA VAL A 156 -15.52 -17.85 1.02
C VAL A 156 -16.61 -18.35 1.98
N GLY A 157 -17.88 -18.34 1.58
CA GLY A 157 -19.02 -18.63 2.45
C GLY A 157 -19.07 -20.06 2.99
N HIS A 158 -18.31 -20.99 2.40
CA HIS A 158 -18.22 -22.39 2.86
C HIS A 158 -17.30 -22.60 4.07
N ASN A 159 -16.57 -21.57 4.49
CA ASN A 159 -15.57 -21.70 5.56
C ASN A 159 -16.16 -21.56 6.97
N SER A 160 -15.47 -22.15 7.94
CA SER A 160 -15.73 -21.81 9.35
C SER A 160 -15.40 -20.34 9.63
N PHE A 161 -16.09 -19.75 10.61
CA PHE A 161 -15.83 -18.37 11.02
C PHE A 161 -14.36 -18.12 11.42
N SER A 162 -13.72 -19.09 12.10
CA SER A 162 -12.30 -18.99 12.47
C SER A 162 -11.39 -18.91 11.23
N ALA A 163 -11.62 -19.78 10.23
CA ALA A 163 -10.87 -19.74 8.98
C ALA A 163 -11.05 -18.40 8.26
N LEU A 164 -12.27 -17.87 8.22
CA LEU A 164 -12.54 -16.55 7.66
C LEU A 164 -11.77 -15.44 8.39
N VAL A 165 -11.79 -15.42 9.72
CA VAL A 165 -11.10 -14.39 10.50
C VAL A 165 -9.61 -14.38 10.20
N PHE A 166 -8.94 -15.54 10.29
CA PHE A 166 -7.48 -15.60 10.21
C PHE A 166 -6.92 -15.61 8.79
N LEU A 167 -7.64 -16.20 7.83
CA LEU A 167 -7.12 -16.39 6.47
C LEU A 167 -7.74 -15.42 5.46
N TRP A 168 -8.84 -14.74 5.80
CA TRP A 168 -9.50 -13.81 4.87
C TRP A 168 -9.64 -12.40 5.45
N ILE A 169 -10.26 -12.23 6.62
CA ILE A 169 -10.56 -10.90 7.19
C ILE A 169 -9.29 -10.17 7.62
N ILE A 170 -8.43 -10.80 8.45
CA ILE A 170 -7.21 -10.14 8.94
C ILE A 170 -6.27 -9.78 7.79
N PRO A 171 -5.92 -10.69 6.86
CA PRO A 171 -5.05 -10.35 5.73
C PRO A 171 -5.62 -9.20 4.90
N ASN A 172 -6.87 -9.29 4.43
CA ASN A 172 -7.47 -8.23 3.62
C ASN A 172 -7.65 -6.92 4.40
N GLY A 173 -7.95 -7.00 5.70
CA GLY A 173 -8.06 -5.86 6.60
C GLY A 173 -6.77 -5.04 6.68
N LEU A 174 -5.60 -5.68 6.68
CA LEU A 174 -4.31 -4.97 6.63
C LEU A 174 -4.17 -4.16 5.33
N TRP A 175 -4.61 -4.71 4.19
CA TRP A 175 -4.63 -4.03 2.88
C TRP A 175 -5.73 -2.98 2.73
N ILE A 176 -6.62 -2.84 3.72
CA ILE A 176 -7.53 -1.70 3.84
C ILE A 176 -6.91 -0.64 4.76
N VAL A 177 -6.48 -1.03 5.95
CA VAL A 177 -5.99 -0.12 6.99
C VAL A 177 -4.74 0.63 6.56
N PHE A 178 -3.69 -0.06 6.11
CA PHE A 178 -2.42 0.60 5.78
C PHE A 178 -2.54 1.52 4.55
N PRO A 179 -3.18 1.12 3.44
CA PRO A 179 -3.42 2.01 2.32
C PRO A 179 -4.35 3.19 2.66
N SER A 180 -5.29 3.02 3.59
CA SER A 180 -6.12 4.15 4.08
C SER A 180 -5.27 5.17 4.84
N LEU A 181 -4.42 4.72 5.76
CA LEU A 181 -3.52 5.59 6.52
C LEU A 181 -2.51 6.30 5.59
N ALA A 182 -1.97 5.58 4.60
CA ALA A 182 -1.08 6.15 3.59
C ALA A 182 -1.83 7.21 2.77
N THR A 183 -2.99 6.88 2.22
CA THR A 183 -3.82 7.81 1.43
C THR A 183 -4.14 9.08 2.21
N TYR A 184 -4.58 8.93 3.47
CA TYR A 184 -4.92 10.07 4.33
C TYR A 184 -3.70 10.95 4.60
N SER A 185 -2.59 10.37 5.08
CA SER A 185 -1.40 11.14 5.45
C SER A 185 -0.71 11.80 4.26
N LEU A 186 -0.59 11.10 3.13
CA LEU A 186 -0.01 11.63 1.89
C LEU A 186 -0.93 12.67 1.25
N GLY A 187 -2.25 12.46 1.30
CA GLY A 187 -3.24 13.43 0.83
C GLY A 187 -3.21 14.73 1.63
N ALA A 188 -3.12 14.64 2.96
CA ALA A 188 -2.94 15.81 3.82
C ALA A 188 -1.67 16.59 3.45
N GLU A 189 -0.56 15.89 3.21
CA GLU A 189 0.69 16.55 2.79
C GLU A 189 0.57 17.24 1.41
N ILE A 190 -0.19 16.68 0.48
CA ILE A 190 -0.50 17.33 -0.80
C ILE A 190 -1.31 18.60 -0.57
N ILE A 191 -2.33 18.57 0.28
CA ILE A 191 -3.19 19.71 0.60
C ILE A 191 -2.36 20.82 1.26
N ASP A 192 -1.59 20.51 2.31
CA ASP A 192 -0.73 21.46 3.01
C ASP A 192 0.24 22.16 2.04
N ALA A 193 0.82 21.40 1.10
CA ALA A 193 1.72 21.95 0.09
C ALA A 193 1.03 22.93 -0.87
N LEU A 194 -0.26 22.71 -1.19
CA LEU A 194 -1.05 23.60 -2.04
C LEU A 194 -1.50 24.85 -1.28
N GLU A 195 -1.86 24.73 0.00
CA GLU A 195 -2.26 25.86 0.86
C GLU A 195 -1.11 26.84 1.10
N ILE A 196 0.10 26.34 1.33
CA ILE A 196 1.30 27.18 1.47
C ILE A 196 1.55 28.02 0.22
N VAL A 197 1.28 27.47 -0.97
CA VAL A 197 1.47 28.16 -2.25
C VAL A 197 0.34 29.16 -2.53
N SER A 198 -0.89 28.86 -2.11
CA SER A 198 -2.05 29.73 -2.32
C SER A 198 -2.12 30.92 -1.35
N GLY A 199 -1.30 30.93 -0.29
CA GLY A 199 -1.26 32.03 0.69
C GLY A 199 -2.47 32.07 1.62
N VAL A 200 -3.28 31.00 1.65
CA VAL A 200 -4.42 30.86 2.56
C VAL A 200 -3.87 30.47 3.93
N SER A 201 -3.38 31.44 4.70
CA SER A 201 -3.09 31.21 6.11
C SER A 201 -4.40 31.05 6.87
N HIS A 202 -4.52 30.00 7.70
CA HIS A 202 -5.54 29.89 8.74
C HIS A 202 -5.39 31.06 9.75
N ASN A 203 -5.94 32.22 9.42
CA ASN A 203 -6.21 33.28 10.38
C ASN A 203 -7.49 32.91 11.12
N THR A 204 -7.37 32.04 12.13
CA THR A 204 -8.50 31.76 13.02
C THR A 204 -8.00 31.27 14.37
N ALA A 205 -7.45 32.18 15.18
CA ALA A 205 -7.75 32.31 16.61
C ALA A 205 -6.93 33.46 17.22
N GLU A 206 -7.64 34.29 17.99
CA GLU A 206 -7.11 35.17 19.04
C GLU A 206 -6.58 36.57 18.63
N ASN A 207 -7.43 37.36 17.97
CA ASN A 207 -7.33 38.83 18.00
C ASN A 207 -8.56 39.48 18.67
N THR A 208 -9.02 38.89 19.78
CA THR A 208 -10.06 39.49 20.64
C THR A 208 -9.74 39.27 22.11
N LYS A 209 -8.79 40.04 22.64
CA LYS A 209 -8.89 40.56 24.01
C LYS A 209 -8.54 42.05 24.00
N PRO A 210 -9.44 42.94 24.42
CA PRO A 210 -9.12 44.36 24.51
C PRO A 210 -8.10 44.57 25.63
N LYS A 211 -7.13 45.47 25.38
CA LYS A 211 -6.23 46.00 26.40
C LYS A 211 -7.07 46.73 27.46
N ALA A 212 -7.02 46.26 28.70
CA ALA A 212 -7.45 47.05 29.85
C ALA A 212 -6.23 47.81 30.39
N SER A 213 -6.37 49.13 30.40
CA SER A 213 -5.57 50.12 31.12
C SER A 213 -5.84 50.08 32.61
#